data_AF-B4HN09-F1
#
_entry.id   AF-B4HN09-F1
#
_cell.length_a   1.000
_cell.length_b   1.000
_cell.length_c   1.000
_cell.angle_alpha   90.00
_cell.angle_beta   90.00
_cell.angle_gamma   90.00
#
_symmetry.space_group_name_H-M   'P 1'
#
loop_
_entity.id
_entity.type
_entity.pdbx_description
1 polymer ?
#
loop_
_entity_poly.entity_id
_entity_poly.type
_entity_poly.pdbx_seq_one_letter_code
_entity_poly.pdbx_strand_id
1 'polypeptide(L)'
;MEKTKTAAEKLAERKARLLDLHKKRQEARTDNHQEVVAEDARKKLPKNWEARKRQAEWILADDKARAEAQAAGKDYERLKLLEVSAVDADRIEKKKKRKDNPDLGFSTYEAQTARQYNRLVKSMPARDLEKYERQKEELGDAFYGGAHTTLHSRTKDTPSAINKMVTDLEQQIERRKKYSRRRIYNDDADVDFINERNSKFNKKLDRFYSEHTAEIKQNLERGTAI
;
A
#
# COMPACT_ATOMS: atom_id res chain seq x y z
N MET A 1 -44.27 -50.42 -35.75
CA MET A 1 -45.42 -49.75 -36.41
C MET A 1 -45.50 -48.34 -35.86
N GLU A 2 -45.03 -47.35 -36.62
CA GLU A 2 -45.24 -45.94 -36.26
C GLU A 2 -46.72 -45.63 -36.40
N LYS A 3 -47.38 -45.31 -35.28
CA LYS A 3 -48.76 -44.83 -35.31
C LYS A 3 -48.75 -43.47 -36.00
N THR A 4 -49.37 -43.37 -37.17
CA THR A 4 -49.50 -42.13 -37.92
C THR A 4 -50.42 -41.18 -37.13
N LYS A 5 -49.82 -40.17 -36.47
CA LYS A 5 -50.58 -39.18 -35.69
C LYS A 5 -51.60 -38.47 -36.59
N THR A 6 -52.82 -38.29 -36.08
CA THR A 6 -53.89 -37.56 -36.75
C THR A 6 -53.54 -36.07 -36.89
N ALA A 7 -54.17 -35.37 -37.83
CA ALA A 7 -53.92 -33.94 -38.06
C ALA A 7 -54.21 -33.08 -36.81
N ALA A 8 -55.21 -33.47 -36.00
CA ALA A 8 -55.56 -32.80 -34.76
C ALA A 8 -54.47 -32.97 -33.68
N GLU A 9 -53.89 -34.16 -33.54
CA GLU A 9 -52.79 -34.43 -32.61
C GLU A 9 -51.50 -33.69 -33.02
N LYS A 10 -51.21 -33.60 -34.32
CA LYS A 10 -50.10 -32.79 -34.86
C LYS A 10 -50.29 -31.29 -34.57
N LEU A 11 -51.53 -30.79 -34.66
CA LEU A 11 -51.85 -29.41 -34.33
C LEU A 11 -51.71 -29.13 -32.82
N ALA A 12 -52.16 -30.07 -31.96
CA ALA A 12 -52.01 -29.98 -30.52
C ALA A 12 -50.54 -29.98 -30.09
N GLU A 13 -49.71 -30.85 -30.67
CA GLU A 13 -48.26 -30.91 -30.44
C GLU A 13 -47.57 -29.61 -30.89
N ARG A 14 -47.97 -29.05 -32.04
CA ARG A 14 -47.46 -27.76 -32.52
C ARG A 14 -47.85 -26.60 -31.59
N LYS A 15 -49.07 -26.59 -31.05
CA LYS A 15 -49.54 -25.59 -30.07
C LYS A 15 -48.79 -25.73 -28.74
N ALA A 16 -48.60 -26.94 -28.23
CA ALA A 16 -47.83 -27.20 -27.01
C ALA A 16 -46.36 -26.73 -27.16
N ARG A 17 -45.74 -27.05 -28.30
CA ARG A 17 -44.38 -26.57 -28.63
C ARG A 17 -44.31 -25.04 -28.72
N LEU A 18 -45.34 -24.38 -29.26
CA LEU A 18 -45.41 -22.92 -29.33
C LEU A 18 -45.55 -22.29 -27.93
N LEU A 19 -46.35 -22.89 -27.04
CA LEU A 19 -46.45 -22.45 -25.64
C LEU A 19 -45.12 -22.60 -24.89
N ASP A 20 -44.42 -23.71 -25.07
CA ASP A 20 -43.09 -23.94 -24.50
C ASP A 20 -42.06 -22.91 -25.01
N LEU A 21 -42.09 -22.60 -26.32
CA LEU A 21 -41.27 -21.53 -26.90
C LEU A 21 -41.63 -20.15 -26.33
N HIS A 22 -42.90 -19.85 -26.09
CA HIS A 22 -43.31 -18.60 -25.43
C HIS A 22 -42.82 -18.52 -24.00
N LYS A 23 -42.90 -19.63 -23.24
CA LYS A 23 -42.39 -19.73 -21.88
C LYS A 23 -40.89 -19.50 -21.83
N LYS A 24 -40.12 -20.20 -22.66
CA LYS A 24 -38.66 -20.01 -22.79
C LYS A 24 -38.29 -18.59 -23.19
N ARG A 25 -39.06 -17.98 -24.10
CA ARG A 25 -38.86 -16.57 -24.48
C ARG A 25 -39.14 -15.62 -23.32
N GLN A 26 -40.13 -15.92 -22.49
CA GLN A 26 -40.44 -15.11 -21.31
C GLN A 26 -39.36 -15.26 -20.24
N GLU A 27 -38.89 -16.48 -19.97
CA GLU A 27 -37.77 -16.77 -19.07
C GLU A 27 -36.49 -16.05 -19.53
N ALA A 28 -36.12 -16.18 -20.82
CA ALA A 28 -34.96 -15.47 -21.36
C ALA A 28 -35.09 -13.94 -21.22
N ARG A 29 -36.29 -13.38 -21.37
CA ARG A 29 -36.52 -11.95 -21.16
C ARG A 29 -36.35 -11.55 -19.70
N THR A 30 -36.85 -12.34 -18.75
CA THR A 30 -36.71 -12.05 -17.33
C THR A 30 -35.26 -12.18 -16.87
N ASP A 31 -34.56 -13.22 -17.32
CA ASP A 31 -33.18 -13.48 -16.94
C ASP A 31 -32.26 -12.39 -17.50
N ASN A 32 -32.40 -12.04 -18.78
CA ASN A 32 -31.66 -10.93 -19.38
C ASN A 32 -31.92 -9.60 -18.65
N HIS A 33 -33.16 -9.33 -18.25
CA HIS A 33 -33.47 -8.12 -17.50
C HIS A 33 -32.81 -8.12 -16.12
N GLN A 34 -32.85 -9.25 -15.40
CA GLN A 34 -32.19 -9.41 -14.11
C GLN A 34 -30.67 -9.24 -14.23
N GLU A 35 -30.05 -9.80 -15.27
CA GLU A 35 -28.61 -9.65 -15.52
C GLU A 35 -28.25 -8.19 -15.83
N VAL A 36 -29.00 -7.50 -16.69
CA VAL A 36 -28.78 -6.08 -17.00
C VAL A 36 -28.87 -5.22 -15.74
N VAL A 37 -29.88 -5.48 -14.88
CA VAL A 37 -30.03 -4.76 -13.60
C VAL A 37 -28.88 -5.09 -12.64
N ALA A 38 -28.43 -6.34 -12.57
CA ALA A 38 -27.31 -6.75 -11.73
C ALA A 38 -25.98 -6.15 -12.20
N GLU A 39 -25.76 -6.07 -13.52
CA GLU A 39 -24.61 -5.40 -14.09
C GLU A 39 -24.61 -3.89 -13.80
N ASP A 40 -25.76 -3.22 -13.97
CA ASP A 40 -25.90 -1.80 -13.64
C ASP A 40 -25.65 -1.56 -12.15
N ALA A 41 -26.17 -2.44 -11.27
CA ALA A 41 -25.88 -2.39 -9.84
C ALA A 41 -24.37 -2.55 -9.56
N ARG A 42 -23.69 -3.51 -10.22
CA ARG A 42 -22.22 -3.69 -10.13
C ARG A 42 -21.44 -2.49 -10.64
N LYS A 43 -21.92 -1.81 -11.68
CA LYS A 43 -21.29 -0.59 -12.22
C LYS A 43 -21.47 0.60 -11.29
N LYS A 44 -22.61 0.71 -10.62
CA LYS A 44 -22.91 1.76 -9.62
C LYS A 44 -22.18 1.55 -8.30
N LEU A 45 -21.72 0.33 -8.02
CA LEU A 45 -21.01 0.01 -6.79
C LEU A 45 -19.63 0.70 -6.77
N PRO A 46 -19.27 1.33 -5.63
CA PRO A 46 -17.93 1.88 -5.47
C PRO A 46 -16.86 0.79 -5.63
N LYS A 47 -15.72 1.14 -6.23
CA LYS A 47 -14.59 0.23 -6.47
C LYS A 47 -14.07 -0.47 -5.20
N ASN A 48 -14.34 0.07 -4.01
CA ASN A 48 -13.93 -0.47 -2.71
C ASN A 48 -15.03 -1.26 -1.96
N TRP A 49 -16.20 -1.48 -2.59
CA TRP A 49 -17.35 -2.10 -1.93
C TRP A 49 -17.05 -3.50 -1.38
N GLU A 50 -16.44 -4.38 -2.18
CA GLU A 50 -16.12 -5.75 -1.76
C GLU A 50 -15.16 -5.77 -0.57
N ALA A 51 -14.19 -4.85 -0.55
CA ALA A 51 -13.26 -4.72 0.56
C ALA A 51 -13.98 -4.27 1.84
N ARG A 52 -14.93 -3.32 1.74
CA ARG A 52 -15.78 -2.90 2.87
C ARG A 52 -16.66 -4.04 3.36
N LYS A 53 -17.28 -4.80 2.45
CA LYS A 53 -18.11 -5.95 2.80
C LYS A 53 -17.29 -7.02 3.55
N ARG A 54 -16.13 -7.39 3.01
CA ARG A 54 -15.21 -8.34 3.67
C ARG A 54 -14.77 -7.87 5.05
N GLN A 55 -14.50 -6.57 5.20
CA GLN A 55 -14.15 -5.99 6.50
C GLN A 55 -15.31 -6.09 7.49
N ALA A 56 -16.54 -5.78 7.06
CA ALA A 56 -17.73 -5.90 7.91
C ALA A 56 -18.01 -7.34 8.32
N GLU A 57 -17.88 -8.30 7.40
CA GLU A 57 -18.00 -9.73 7.67
C GLU A 57 -16.94 -10.20 8.68
N TRP A 58 -15.70 -9.74 8.53
CA TRP A 58 -14.61 -10.07 9.46
C TRP A 58 -14.88 -9.50 10.87
N ILE A 59 -15.34 -8.26 11.00
CA ILE A 59 -15.68 -7.65 12.29
C ILE A 59 -16.80 -8.45 12.97
N LEU A 60 -17.86 -8.78 12.22
CA LEU A 60 -18.99 -9.53 12.76
C LEU A 60 -18.59 -10.96 13.20
N ALA A 61 -17.65 -11.59 12.48
CA ALA A 61 -17.10 -12.88 12.86
C ALA A 61 -16.20 -12.78 14.11
N ASP A 62 -15.35 -11.75 14.21
CA ASP A 62 -14.49 -11.49 15.38
C ASP A 62 -15.34 -11.23 16.63
N ASP A 63 -16.39 -10.41 16.51
CA ASP A 63 -17.33 -10.12 17.60
C ASP A 63 -18.08 -11.37 18.08
N LYS A 64 -18.53 -12.21 17.15
CA LYS A 64 -19.16 -13.51 17.48
C LYS A 64 -18.18 -14.42 18.22
N ALA A 65 -16.97 -14.57 17.71
CA ALA A 65 -15.95 -15.41 18.34
C ALA A 65 -15.55 -14.89 19.73
N ARG A 66 -15.51 -13.56 19.92
CA ARG A 66 -15.30 -12.92 21.22
C ARG A 66 -16.43 -13.22 22.18
N ALA A 67 -17.69 -13.11 21.74
CA ALA A 67 -18.86 -13.43 22.56
C ALA A 67 -18.91 -14.92 22.96
N GLU A 68 -18.60 -15.82 22.03
CA GLU A 68 -18.52 -17.27 22.30
C GLU A 68 -17.39 -17.61 23.30
N ALA A 69 -16.21 -16.99 23.15
CA ALA A 69 -15.10 -17.16 24.09
C ALA A 69 -15.47 -16.65 25.49
N GLN A 70 -16.13 -15.48 25.59
CA GLN A 70 -16.62 -14.94 26.85
C GLN A 70 -17.69 -15.82 27.50
N ALA A 71 -18.65 -16.34 26.71
CA ALA A 71 -19.66 -17.26 27.21
C ALA A 71 -19.05 -18.58 27.73
N ALA A 72 -17.96 -19.03 27.11
CA ALA A 72 -17.18 -20.18 27.56
C ALA A 72 -16.21 -19.87 28.73
N GLY A 73 -16.15 -18.62 29.22
CA GLY A 73 -15.24 -18.18 30.29
C GLY A 73 -13.76 -18.17 29.90
N LYS A 74 -13.43 -18.13 28.60
CA LYS A 74 -12.06 -18.11 28.08
C LYS A 74 -11.66 -16.69 27.63
N ASP A 75 -10.37 -16.39 27.73
CA ASP A 75 -9.82 -15.15 27.19
C ASP A 75 -9.64 -15.24 25.66
N TYR A 76 -10.40 -14.43 24.93
CA TYR A 76 -10.41 -14.38 23.47
C TYR A 76 -9.04 -14.01 22.88
N GLU A 77 -8.34 -13.03 23.46
CA GLU A 77 -7.06 -12.57 22.92
C GLU A 77 -6.00 -13.67 23.03
N ARG A 78 -6.02 -14.44 24.12
CA ARG A 78 -5.15 -15.60 24.30
C ARG A 78 -5.44 -16.71 23.32
N LEU A 79 -6.73 -17.02 23.07
CA LEU A 79 -7.13 -18.02 22.07
C LEU A 79 -6.68 -17.61 20.66
N LYS A 80 -6.89 -16.34 20.30
CA LYS A 80 -6.45 -15.78 19.03
C LYS A 80 -4.93 -15.85 18.85
N LEU A 81 -4.17 -15.54 19.90
CA LEU A 81 -2.70 -15.64 19.87
C LEU A 81 -2.19 -17.08 19.70
N LEU A 82 -2.94 -18.09 20.15
CA LEU A 82 -2.59 -19.50 19.91
C LEU A 82 -2.69 -19.90 18.43
N GLU A 83 -3.60 -19.27 17.68
CA GLU A 83 -3.77 -19.53 16.25
C GLU A 83 -2.75 -18.78 15.38
N VAL A 84 -2.10 -17.74 15.93
CA VAL A 84 -1.10 -16.96 15.21
C VAL A 84 0.20 -17.76 15.12
N SER A 85 0.58 -18.15 13.89
CA SER A 85 1.86 -18.80 13.64
C SER A 85 3.03 -17.83 13.92
N ALA A 86 4.21 -18.37 14.26
CA ALA A 86 5.42 -17.56 14.46
C ALA A 86 5.75 -16.69 13.22
N VAL A 87 5.51 -17.22 12.01
CA VAL A 87 5.72 -16.51 10.75
C VAL A 87 4.74 -15.34 10.59
N ASP A 88 3.50 -15.49 11.03
CA ASP A 88 2.50 -14.42 10.99
C ASP A 88 2.78 -13.36 12.05
N ALA A 89 3.18 -13.76 13.26
CA ALA A 89 3.62 -12.85 14.31
C ALA A 89 4.79 -11.96 13.85
N ASP A 90 5.84 -12.55 13.27
CA ASP A 90 6.99 -11.81 12.71
C ASP A 90 6.56 -10.82 11.61
N ARG A 91 5.60 -11.22 10.78
CA ARG A 91 5.08 -10.37 9.70
C ARG A 91 4.30 -9.18 10.26
N ILE A 92 3.47 -9.41 11.29
CA ILE A 92 2.72 -8.37 11.99
C ILE A 92 3.69 -7.40 12.65
N GLU A 93 4.71 -7.90 13.33
CA GLU A 93 5.72 -7.08 14.00
C GLU A 93 6.51 -6.22 13.00
N LYS A 94 6.95 -6.80 11.87
CA LYS A 94 7.59 -6.06 10.77
C LYS A 94 6.68 -4.98 10.19
N LYS A 95 5.39 -5.26 10.02
CA LYS A 95 4.41 -4.27 9.53
C LYS A 95 4.22 -3.14 10.55
N LYS A 96 4.14 -3.46 11.84
CA LYS A 96 4.02 -2.47 12.93
C LYS A 96 5.24 -1.55 12.96
N LYS A 97 6.46 -2.11 12.97
CA LYS A 97 7.72 -1.35 12.90
C LYS A 97 7.81 -0.40 11.69
N ARG A 98 7.25 -0.80 10.54
CA ARG A 98 7.17 0.09 9.35
C ARG A 98 6.18 1.23 9.53
N LYS A 99 5.05 0.99 10.21
CA LYS A 99 4.03 2.00 10.50
C LYS A 99 4.46 2.95 11.62
N ASP A 100 5.26 2.50 12.57
CA ASP A 100 5.69 3.28 13.74
C ASP A 100 6.67 4.42 13.37
N ASN A 101 7.31 4.37 12.19
CA ASN A 101 8.21 5.41 11.71
C ASN A 101 7.79 5.96 10.33
N PRO A 102 6.58 6.57 10.22
CA PRO A 102 6.13 7.16 8.97
C PRO A 102 6.99 8.39 8.63
N ASP A 103 7.01 8.78 7.36
CA ASP A 103 7.60 10.05 6.97
C ASP A 103 6.59 11.17 7.20
N LEU A 104 6.80 11.99 8.23
CA LEU A 104 5.92 13.11 8.58
C LEU A 104 6.13 14.34 7.68
N GLY A 105 7.04 14.26 6.70
CA GLY A 105 7.42 15.36 5.84
C GLY A 105 8.63 16.12 6.36
N PHE A 106 9.04 17.12 5.58
CA PHE A 106 10.18 17.97 5.92
C PHE A 106 9.77 18.99 6.99
N SER A 107 10.41 18.95 8.15
CA SER A 107 10.27 19.95 9.21
C SER A 107 11.50 20.85 9.28
N THR A 108 12.61 20.33 9.78
CA THR A 108 13.91 21.00 9.85
C THR A 108 15.02 20.11 9.30
N TYR A 109 16.13 20.72 8.89
CA TYR A 109 17.31 19.96 8.48
C TYR A 109 17.84 19.08 9.60
N GLU A 110 17.81 19.55 10.86
CA GLU A 110 18.26 18.78 12.04
C GLU A 110 17.39 17.54 12.30
N ALA A 111 16.07 17.66 12.18
CA ALA A 111 15.19 16.50 12.36
C ALA A 111 15.44 15.44 11.26
N GLN A 112 15.69 15.88 10.03
CA GLN A 112 16.00 14.99 8.92
C GLN A 112 17.39 14.35 9.06
N THR A 113 18.40 15.08 9.54
CA THR A 113 19.73 14.52 9.82
C THR A 113 19.67 13.52 10.95
N ALA A 114 18.96 13.81 12.05
CA ALA A 114 18.75 12.87 13.16
C ALA A 114 18.05 11.58 12.69
N ARG A 115 17.01 11.69 11.86
CA ARG A 115 16.32 10.53 11.27
C ARG A 115 17.24 9.71 10.37
N GLN A 116 18.04 10.37 9.52
CA GLN A 116 19.03 9.71 8.68
C GLN A 116 20.07 8.98 9.54
N TYR A 117 20.62 9.66 10.55
CA TYR A 117 21.62 9.11 11.47
C TYR A 117 21.10 7.87 12.20
N ASN A 118 19.91 7.96 12.80
CA ASN A 118 19.29 6.82 13.49
C ASN A 118 19.07 5.62 12.56
N ARG A 119 18.75 5.87 11.28
CA ARG A 119 18.65 4.80 10.27
C ARG A 119 20.03 4.20 9.96
N LEU A 120 21.06 5.03 9.77
CA LEU A 120 22.42 4.58 9.49
C LEU A 120 22.97 3.73 10.65
N VAL A 121 22.79 4.19 11.89
CA VAL A 121 23.18 3.45 13.11
C VAL A 121 22.50 2.08 13.16
N LYS A 122 21.20 2.01 12.85
CA LYS A 122 20.46 0.74 12.80
C LYS A 122 20.92 -0.19 11.66
N SER A 123 21.43 0.36 10.56
CA SER A 123 21.96 -0.42 9.43
C SER A 123 23.45 -0.75 9.55
N MET A 124 24.15 -0.23 10.57
CA MET A 124 25.55 -0.58 10.78
C MET A 124 25.67 -2.08 11.07
N PRO A 125 26.72 -2.74 10.55
CA PRO A 125 26.99 -4.13 10.88
C PRO A 125 27.23 -4.27 12.39
N ALA A 126 26.91 -5.45 12.92
CA ALA A 126 27.19 -5.77 14.32
C ALA A 126 28.68 -5.55 14.63
N ARG A 127 28.96 -5.10 15.85
CA ARG A 127 30.33 -4.87 16.32
C ARG A 127 31.08 -6.21 16.35
N ASP A 128 32.21 -6.25 15.67
CA ASP A 128 33.17 -7.35 15.77
C ASP A 128 33.84 -7.30 17.15
N LEU A 129 33.49 -8.25 18.02
CA LEU A 129 33.94 -8.28 19.41
C LEU A 129 35.42 -8.66 19.51
N GLU A 130 35.91 -9.57 18.68
CA GLU A 130 37.32 -9.99 18.69
C GLU A 130 38.23 -8.82 18.31
N LYS A 131 37.86 -8.09 17.25
CA LYS A 131 38.60 -6.88 16.85
C LYS A 131 38.55 -5.82 17.95
N TYR A 132 37.41 -5.65 18.61
CA TYR A 132 37.22 -4.70 19.69
C TYR A 132 38.10 -5.03 20.92
N GLU A 133 38.13 -6.29 21.33
CA GLU A 133 38.97 -6.76 22.45
C GLU A 133 40.45 -6.60 22.15
N ARG A 134 40.90 -6.98 20.94
CA ARG A 134 42.29 -6.77 20.51
C ARG A 134 42.69 -5.30 20.55
N GLN A 135 41.82 -4.41 20.06
CA GLN A 135 42.07 -2.96 20.09
C GLN A 135 42.09 -2.42 21.53
N LYS A 136 41.25 -2.96 22.41
CA LYS A 136 41.23 -2.61 23.83
C LYS A 136 42.53 -3.00 24.52
N GLU A 137 43.06 -4.19 24.27
CA GLU A 137 44.35 -4.63 24.81
C GLU A 137 45.52 -3.80 24.27
N GLU A 138 45.54 -3.51 22.97
CA GLU A 138 46.60 -2.73 22.32
C GLU A 138 46.67 -1.28 22.84
N LEU A 139 45.52 -0.66 23.08
CA LEU A 139 45.41 0.73 23.51
C LEU A 139 45.41 0.89 25.04
N GLY A 140 45.06 -0.14 25.80
CA GLY A 140 45.01 -0.10 27.27
C GLY A 140 44.13 1.05 27.78
N ASP A 141 44.64 1.84 28.73
CA ASP A 141 43.92 3.00 29.29
C ASP A 141 43.59 4.08 28.24
N ALA A 142 44.37 4.16 27.16
CA ALA A 142 44.12 5.10 26.07
C ALA A 142 42.79 4.78 25.35
N PHE A 143 42.35 3.53 25.36
CA PHE A 143 41.15 3.08 24.67
C PHE A 143 39.88 3.85 25.07
N TYR A 144 39.79 4.27 26.33
CA TYR A 144 38.62 4.96 26.89
C TYR A 144 38.64 6.48 26.69
N GLY A 145 39.69 7.03 26.06
CA GLY A 145 39.73 8.44 25.63
C GLY A 145 39.75 9.45 26.78
N GLY A 146 40.74 9.34 27.67
CA GLY A 146 40.96 10.32 28.75
C GLY A 146 41.39 11.71 28.23
N ALA A 147 41.39 12.70 29.12
CA ALA A 147 41.61 14.12 28.79
C ALA A 147 42.95 14.45 28.07
N HIS A 148 43.93 13.56 28.13
CA HIS A 148 45.27 13.74 27.54
C HIS A 148 45.68 12.63 26.57
N THR A 149 44.71 11.88 26.03
CA THR A 149 45.01 10.73 25.18
C THR A 149 45.02 11.08 23.68
N THR A 150 46.17 10.95 23.03
CA THR A 150 46.32 11.16 21.57
C THR A 150 46.27 9.84 20.79
N LEU A 151 45.07 9.40 20.38
CA LEU A 151 44.91 8.16 19.60
C LEU A 151 45.23 8.30 18.11
N HIS A 152 44.97 9.47 17.52
CA HIS A 152 44.98 9.68 16.07
C HIS A 152 46.34 9.36 15.41
N SER A 153 47.45 9.48 16.14
CA SER A 153 48.79 9.14 15.65
C SER A 153 49.12 7.64 15.79
N ARG A 154 48.43 6.91 16.68
CA ARG A 154 48.75 5.53 17.04
C ARG A 154 48.00 4.50 16.20
N THR A 155 46.76 4.78 15.81
CA THR A 155 45.94 3.82 15.05
C THR A 155 45.81 4.24 13.59
N LYS A 156 46.17 3.34 12.67
CA LYS A 156 45.90 3.49 11.24
C LYS A 156 44.76 2.59 10.82
N ASP A 157 43.83 3.15 10.03
CA ASP A 157 42.70 2.37 9.51
C ASP A 157 43.16 1.36 8.47
N THR A 158 42.64 0.13 8.59
CA THR A 158 42.87 -0.90 7.60
C THR A 158 42.21 -0.52 6.26
N PRO A 159 42.81 -0.83 5.10
CA PRO A 159 42.21 -0.56 3.79
C PRO A 159 40.80 -1.13 3.62
N SER A 160 40.53 -2.31 4.21
CA SER A 160 39.19 -2.91 4.20
C SER A 160 38.14 -2.04 4.90
N ALA A 161 38.48 -1.40 6.02
CA ALA A 161 37.57 -0.51 6.75
C ALA A 161 37.27 0.77 5.94
N ILE A 162 38.29 1.32 5.28
CA ILE A 162 38.13 2.48 4.39
C ILE A 162 37.19 2.12 3.23
N ASN A 163 37.39 0.96 2.59
CA ASN A 163 36.52 0.51 1.50
C ASN A 163 35.06 0.35 1.97
N LYS A 164 34.82 -0.21 3.16
CA LYS A 164 33.47 -0.31 3.73
C LYS A 164 32.83 1.07 3.91
N MET A 165 33.57 2.05 4.45
CA MET A 165 33.09 3.42 4.58
C MET A 165 32.75 4.04 3.22
N VAL A 166 33.61 3.87 2.20
CA VAL A 166 33.36 4.38 0.85
C VAL A 166 32.09 3.78 0.27
N THR A 167 31.90 2.46 0.39
CA THR A 167 30.68 1.80 -0.11
C THR A 167 29.42 2.31 0.58
N ASP A 168 29.45 2.58 1.89
CA ASP A 168 28.30 3.17 2.58
C ASP A 168 28.02 4.60 2.10
N LEU A 169 29.06 5.42 1.88
CA LEU A 169 28.91 6.77 1.34
C LEU A 169 28.28 6.75 -0.06
N GLU A 170 28.71 5.84 -0.93
CA GLU A 170 28.12 5.66 -2.26
C GLU A 170 26.64 5.29 -2.17
N GLN A 171 26.28 4.36 -1.28
CA GLN A 171 24.87 4.02 -1.03
C GLN A 171 24.07 5.19 -0.47
N GLN A 172 24.67 6.02 0.39
CA GLN A 172 24.02 7.23 0.90
C GLN A 172 23.76 8.24 -0.23
N ILE A 173 24.73 8.44 -1.14
CA ILE A 173 24.58 9.30 -2.31
C ILE A 173 23.48 8.78 -3.23
N GLU A 174 23.45 7.47 -3.51
CA GLU A 174 22.41 6.86 -4.35
C GLU A 174 21.01 7.02 -3.74
N ARG A 175 20.89 6.82 -2.43
CA ARG A 175 19.63 7.06 -1.69
C ARG A 175 19.21 8.53 -1.78
N ARG A 176 20.15 9.48 -1.67
CA ARG A 176 19.88 10.92 -1.80
C ARG A 176 19.40 11.29 -3.21
N LYS A 177 19.99 10.72 -4.27
CA LYS A 177 19.54 10.91 -5.66
C LYS A 177 18.08 10.50 -5.86
N LYS A 178 17.63 9.45 -5.16
CA LYS A 178 16.26 8.92 -5.23
C LYS A 178 15.24 9.67 -4.35
N TYR A 179 15.63 10.71 -3.60
CA TYR A 179 14.74 11.45 -2.69
C TYR A 179 13.57 12.11 -3.44
N SER A 180 13.86 12.75 -4.58
CA SER A 180 12.82 13.32 -5.45
C SER A 180 12.49 12.34 -6.58
N ARG A 181 11.34 11.68 -6.49
CA ARG A 181 10.87 10.75 -7.52
C ARG A 181 10.09 11.50 -8.61
N ARG A 182 10.44 11.29 -9.87
CA ARG A 182 9.67 11.82 -11.01
C ARG A 182 8.27 11.18 -11.01
N ARG A 183 7.22 12.01 -11.03
CA ARG A 183 5.84 11.55 -11.25
C ARG A 183 5.68 11.15 -12.72
N ILE A 184 4.97 10.06 -12.99
CA ILE A 184 4.67 9.61 -14.35
C ILE A 184 3.87 10.71 -15.04
N TYR A 185 4.25 11.05 -16.27
CA TYR A 185 3.52 12.01 -17.07
C TYR A 185 2.25 11.35 -17.59
N ASN A 186 1.12 12.03 -17.46
CA ASN A 186 -0.17 11.58 -17.98
C ASN A 186 -0.42 12.32 -19.29
N ASP A 187 -0.39 11.61 -20.42
CA ASP A 187 -0.58 12.21 -21.75
C ASP A 187 -2.03 12.72 -21.95
N ASP A 188 -2.99 12.16 -21.21
CA ASP A 188 -4.41 12.52 -21.28
C ASP A 188 -4.77 13.77 -20.45
N ALA A 189 -3.82 14.36 -19.73
CA ALA A 189 -4.09 15.55 -18.93
C ALA A 189 -4.06 16.83 -19.79
N ASP A 190 -4.99 17.74 -19.55
CA ASP A 190 -5.02 19.04 -20.22
C ASP A 190 -3.69 19.80 -20.00
N VAL A 191 -3.06 20.19 -21.11
CA VAL A 191 -1.74 20.84 -21.10
C VAL A 191 -1.92 22.36 -21.02
N ASP A 192 -1.60 22.92 -19.86
CA ASP A 192 -1.68 24.36 -19.56
C ASP A 192 -0.33 25.10 -19.74
N PHE A 193 0.67 24.44 -20.34
CA PHE A 193 2.04 24.96 -20.46
C PHE A 193 2.63 24.79 -21.86
N ILE A 194 3.50 25.73 -22.26
CA ILE A 194 4.22 25.68 -23.55
C ILE A 194 5.59 24.99 -23.40
N ASN A 195 6.26 25.13 -22.25
CA ASN A 195 7.58 24.56 -21.99
C ASN A 195 7.68 23.91 -20.60
N GLU A 196 8.73 23.10 -20.35
CA GLU A 196 8.87 22.37 -19.08
C GLU A 196 9.05 23.31 -17.87
N ARG A 197 9.73 24.46 -18.07
CA ARG A 197 9.91 25.46 -17.00
C ARG A 197 8.58 26.07 -16.58
N ASN A 198 7.71 26.35 -17.55
CA ASN A 198 6.35 26.83 -17.36
C ASN A 198 5.50 25.74 -16.66
N SER A 199 5.58 24.47 -17.09
CA SER A 199 4.92 23.35 -16.39
C SER A 199 5.29 23.29 -14.90
N LYS A 200 6.58 23.44 -14.57
CA LYS A 200 7.05 23.46 -13.18
C LYS A 200 6.55 24.67 -12.41
N PHE A 201 6.43 25.82 -13.06
CA PHE A 201 5.89 27.04 -12.48
C PHE A 201 4.38 26.93 -12.23
N ASN A 202 3.59 26.48 -13.19
CA ASN A 202 2.16 26.22 -13.03
C ASN A 202 1.90 25.19 -11.94
N LYS A 203 2.67 24.08 -11.90
CA LYS A 203 2.62 23.11 -10.78
C LYS A 203 2.99 23.71 -9.43
N LYS A 204 3.81 24.76 -9.39
CA LYS A 204 4.09 25.49 -8.15
C LYS A 204 2.88 26.32 -7.74
N LEU A 205 2.29 27.07 -8.68
CA LEU A 205 1.08 27.85 -8.42
C LEU A 205 -0.09 26.96 -7.96
N ASP A 206 -0.31 25.85 -8.65
CA ASP A 206 -1.35 24.88 -8.32
C ASP A 206 -1.24 24.39 -6.87
N ARG A 207 -0.03 24.09 -6.37
CA ARG A 207 0.16 23.66 -4.96
C ARG A 207 -0.26 24.69 -3.91
N PHE A 208 -0.18 25.98 -4.21
CA PHE A 208 -0.47 27.05 -3.26
C PHE A 208 -1.87 27.63 -3.45
N TYR A 209 -2.34 27.74 -4.70
CA TYR A 209 -3.55 28.48 -5.04
C TYR A 209 -4.72 27.59 -5.43
N SER A 210 -4.52 26.31 -5.79
CA SER A 210 -5.63 25.44 -6.23
C SER A 210 -6.76 25.33 -5.23
N GLU A 211 -6.46 25.32 -3.93
CA GLU A 211 -7.45 25.29 -2.87
C GLU A 211 -8.33 26.55 -2.88
N HIS A 212 -7.72 27.71 -3.14
CA HIS A 212 -8.41 29.01 -3.14
C HIS A 212 -9.09 29.33 -4.48
N THR A 213 -8.60 28.76 -5.59
CA THR A 213 -9.11 29.02 -6.95
C THR A 213 -9.95 27.88 -7.51
N ALA A 214 -10.30 26.88 -6.68
CA ALA A 214 -11.09 25.72 -7.09
C ALA A 214 -12.42 26.11 -7.74
N GLU A 215 -13.13 27.10 -7.18
CA GLU A 215 -14.40 27.58 -7.71
C GLU A 215 -14.23 28.26 -9.09
N ILE A 216 -13.21 29.12 -9.22
CA ILE A 216 -12.89 29.79 -10.50
C ILE A 216 -12.57 28.74 -11.57
N LYS A 217 -11.79 27.72 -11.23
CA LYS A 217 -11.45 26.63 -12.14
C LYS A 217 -12.69 25.85 -12.58
N GLN A 218 -13.57 25.50 -11.65
CA GLN A 218 -14.82 24.83 -11.99
C GLN A 218 -15.74 25.69 -12.88
N ASN A 219 -15.79 27.00 -12.64
CA ASN A 219 -16.59 27.91 -13.46
C ASN A 219 -16.05 28.00 -14.89
N LEU A 220 -14.72 28.00 -15.07
CA LEU A 220 -14.10 27.93 -16.39
C LEU A 220 -14.41 26.60 -17.09
N GLU A 221 -14.30 25.48 -16.39
CA GLU A 221 -14.64 24.14 -16.92
C GLU A 221 -16.14 24.02 -17.28
N ARG A 222 -17.02 24.75 -16.58
CA ARG A 222 -18.47 24.83 -16.84
C ARG A 222 -18.84 25.86 -17.92
N GLY A 223 -17.87 26.56 -18.51
CA GLY A 223 -18.12 27.53 -19.59
C GLY A 223 -18.57 28.91 -19.12
N THR A 224 -18.09 29.37 -17.95
CA THR A 224 -18.34 30.71 -17.37
C THR A 224 -19.81 31.07 -17.13
N ALA A 225 -20.71 30.08 -17.16
CA ALA A 225 -22.07 30.25 -16.71
C ALA A 225 -22.08 30.22 -15.17
N ILE A 226 -22.55 31.30 -14.56
CA ILE A 226 -22.93 31.36 -13.14
C ILE A 226 -24.23 30.59 -12.95
#